data_AF-A0A1F5L0U6-F1
#
_entry.id   AF-A0A1F5L0U6-F1
#
_cell.length_a   1.000
_cell.length_b   1.000
_cell.length_c   1.000
_cell.angle_alpha   90.00
_cell.angle_beta   90.00
_cell.angle_gamma   90.00
#
_symmetry.space_group_name_H-M   'P 1'
#
loop_
_entity.id
_entity.type
_entity.pdbx_description
1 polymer ?
#
loop_
_entity_poly.entity_id
_entity_poly.type
_entity_poly.pdbx_seq_one_letter_code
_entity_poly.pdbx_strand_id
1 'polypeptide(L)'
;MDSIQSQPSRPLTLWRDGTPDWAALEKTSRPSAPSARSQPDPAVTPSSLSLPRPVLQKGQITAHTIDPVFQNPWLTYEAIVVIFQGQSIFLARHRKSKATLVNIHLLKQQSSSVKPLLETISQLSHPSFLGMVACYCWEEQVFLVREPVELSVSHILASRCTITEGEIAAIVRPVLEGIQYLRGQGRALAALSADTLLLTEFGGVRIAGVEQSCQIDAAEMDAATMKLFALAEVVERLIMKNPSQYPWSAEVKGLPDELKRCNSPEKLLRSKLFEQSGDEGELKMLVNAANKTAYHNLESFKRI
;
A
#
# COMPACT_ATOMS: atom_id res chain seq x y z
N MET A 1 -4.56 -22.37 40.80
CA MET A 1 -5.19 -22.26 39.46
C MET A 1 -5.43 -20.78 39.25
N ASP A 2 -4.44 -20.05 38.76
CA ASP A 2 -4.52 -18.61 38.59
C ASP A 2 -4.45 -18.29 37.11
N SER A 3 -5.59 -17.87 36.55
CA SER A 3 -5.71 -17.46 35.16
C SER A 3 -5.26 -16.01 35.03
N ILE A 4 -4.11 -15.80 34.41
CA ILE A 4 -3.63 -14.48 34.00
C ILE A 4 -4.47 -14.04 32.79
N GLN A 5 -5.47 -13.19 33.03
CA GLN A 5 -6.15 -12.45 31.97
C GLN A 5 -5.17 -11.38 31.43
N SER A 6 -4.59 -11.63 30.26
CA SER A 6 -3.92 -10.58 29.50
C SER A 6 -4.97 -9.65 28.88
N GLN A 7 -5.17 -8.48 29.48
CA GLN A 7 -5.87 -7.40 28.81
C GLN A 7 -5.00 -6.90 27.64
N PRO A 8 -5.54 -6.72 26.42
CA PRO A 8 -4.83 -6.02 25.37
C PRO A 8 -4.73 -4.54 25.76
N SER A 9 -3.56 -4.13 26.23
CA SER A 9 -3.24 -2.73 26.51
C SER A 9 -3.25 -1.94 25.20
N ARG A 10 -4.03 -0.86 25.17
CA ARG A 10 -4.08 0.09 24.06
C ARG A 10 -2.66 0.64 23.81
N PRO A 11 -2.18 0.70 22.55
CA PRO A 11 -0.88 1.32 22.26
C PRO A 11 -0.89 2.78 22.70
N LEU A 12 0.23 3.22 23.28
CA LEU A 12 0.41 4.60 23.76
C LEU A 12 0.46 5.55 22.55
N THR A 13 -0.39 6.57 22.53
CA THR A 13 -0.26 7.67 21.57
C THR A 13 0.90 8.55 21.99
N LEU A 14 2.00 8.52 21.23
CA LEU A 14 3.17 9.37 21.42
C LEU A 14 3.03 10.65 20.59
N TRP A 15 3.14 11.79 21.28
CA TRP A 15 3.17 13.11 20.66
C TRP A 15 4.63 13.50 20.40
N ARG A 16 4.98 13.83 19.16
CA ARG A 16 6.27 14.49 18.85
C ARG A 16 6.04 15.97 18.52
N ASP A 17 6.85 16.82 19.14
CA ASP A 17 6.91 18.25 18.84
C ASP A 17 7.79 18.50 17.60
N GLY A 18 7.33 19.38 16.69
CA GLY A 18 8.12 19.89 15.57
C GLY A 18 8.10 19.07 14.27
N THR A 19 8.83 19.55 13.26
CA THR A 19 9.16 18.82 12.03
C THR A 19 9.81 17.49 12.42
N PRO A 20 9.50 16.36 11.76
CA PRO A 20 10.06 15.07 12.16
C PRO A 20 11.59 15.16 12.16
N ASP A 21 12.22 14.90 13.30
CA ASP A 21 13.68 14.74 13.36
C ASP A 21 14.03 13.43 12.64
N TRP A 22 14.37 13.56 11.36
CA TRP A 22 14.61 12.45 10.44
C TRP A 22 15.73 11.52 10.92
N ALA A 23 16.73 12.06 11.64
CA ALA A 23 17.82 11.29 12.23
C ALA A 23 17.40 10.53 13.51
N ALA A 24 16.32 10.95 14.18
CA ALA A 24 15.79 10.29 15.37
C ALA A 24 14.87 9.10 15.05
N LEU A 25 14.25 9.06 13.87
CA LEU A 25 13.48 7.88 13.40
C LEU A 25 14.38 6.66 13.12
N GLU A 26 15.67 6.87 12.85
CA GLU A 26 16.65 5.80 12.63
C GLU A 26 17.19 5.17 13.93
N LYS A 27 17.07 5.84 15.08
CA LYS A 27 17.80 5.48 16.31
C LYS A 27 17.09 4.49 17.23
N THR A 28 15.84 4.10 16.98
CA THR A 28 15.08 3.17 17.84
C THR A 28 15.50 1.70 17.72
N SER A 29 16.67 1.38 17.15
CA SER A 29 17.20 0.00 17.06
C SER A 29 18.60 -0.24 17.65
N ARG A 30 19.28 0.72 18.30
CA ARG A 30 20.54 0.46 19.03
C ARG A 30 20.75 1.38 20.25
N PRO A 31 21.37 0.88 21.36
CA PRO A 31 21.51 1.63 22.60
C PRO A 31 22.55 2.75 22.50
N SER A 32 22.28 3.82 23.24
CA SER A 32 22.92 5.14 23.20
C SER A 32 24.36 5.22 23.74
N ALA A 33 25.13 6.18 23.21
CA ALA A 33 26.24 6.88 23.89
C ALA A 33 26.37 8.32 23.31
N PRO A 34 26.98 9.30 24.03
CA PRO A 34 26.45 10.67 24.11
C PRO A 34 27.09 11.74 23.19
N SER A 35 26.20 12.67 22.82
CA SER A 35 26.27 14.11 22.51
C SER A 35 27.60 14.86 22.27
N ALA A 36 27.62 15.69 21.22
CA ALA A 36 28.44 16.90 21.11
C ALA A 36 27.67 18.06 20.43
N ARG A 37 28.07 19.28 20.82
CA ARG A 37 27.42 20.61 20.76
C ARG A 37 27.14 21.22 19.38
N SER A 38 26.19 22.16 19.43
CA SER A 38 25.54 23.02 18.42
C SER A 38 26.42 24.10 17.76
N GLN A 39 26.00 24.64 16.58
CA GLN A 39 25.86 26.08 16.26
C GLN A 39 25.26 26.36 14.82
N PRO A 40 24.77 27.60 14.50
CA PRO A 40 23.59 27.86 13.66
C PRO A 40 23.81 28.38 12.20
N ASP A 41 22.70 28.40 11.44
CA ASP A 41 22.49 28.82 10.03
C ASP A 41 22.82 30.28 9.67
N PRO A 42 22.97 30.56 8.35
CA PRO A 42 22.51 31.82 7.77
C PRO A 42 21.44 31.65 6.67
N ALA A 43 20.53 32.63 6.65
CA ALA A 43 19.33 32.75 5.83
C ALA A 43 19.59 33.02 4.34
N VAL A 44 18.69 32.52 3.47
CA VAL A 44 18.54 32.99 2.08
C VAL A 44 17.06 33.09 1.67
N THR A 45 16.75 34.21 1.00
CA THR A 45 15.52 34.77 0.44
C THR A 45 14.81 33.88 -0.60
N PRO A 46 13.47 33.97 -0.77
CA PRO A 46 12.72 33.07 -1.64
C PRO A 46 12.68 33.56 -3.09
N SER A 47 13.13 32.73 -4.03
CA SER A 47 12.87 32.91 -5.47
C SER A 47 11.59 32.17 -5.87
N SER A 48 10.65 32.87 -6.49
CA SER A 48 9.38 32.31 -6.96
C SER A 48 9.59 31.46 -8.20
N LEU A 49 9.38 30.15 -8.10
CA LEU A 49 9.20 29.27 -9.25
C LEU A 49 7.81 28.61 -9.16
N SER A 50 7.04 28.83 -10.22
CA SER A 50 5.70 28.32 -10.46
C SER A 50 5.66 26.79 -10.42
N LEU A 51 4.81 26.23 -9.55
CA LEU A 51 4.55 24.80 -9.39
C LEU A 51 3.48 24.30 -10.40
N PRO A 52 3.57 23.04 -10.87
CA PRO A 52 2.52 22.41 -11.66
C PRO A 52 1.24 22.23 -10.84
N ARG A 53 0.07 22.56 -11.44
CA ARG A 53 -1.24 22.24 -10.87
C ARG A 53 -1.60 20.79 -11.21
N PRO A 54 -1.96 19.93 -10.23
CA PRO A 54 -2.67 18.71 -10.54
C PRO A 54 -4.14 19.04 -10.77
N VAL A 55 -4.58 18.95 -12.03
CA VAL A 55 -5.99 18.95 -12.39
C VAL A 55 -6.51 17.55 -12.07
N LEU A 56 -7.41 17.44 -11.11
CA LEU A 56 -8.20 16.23 -10.91
C LEU A 56 -9.31 16.24 -11.98
N GLN A 57 -9.06 15.63 -13.13
CA GLN A 57 -10.11 15.35 -14.12
C GLN A 57 -10.33 13.84 -14.20
N LYS A 58 -11.56 13.44 -13.88
CA LYS A 58 -12.10 12.11 -14.19
C LYS A 58 -12.19 11.96 -15.71
N GLY A 59 -11.56 10.92 -16.25
CA GLY A 59 -11.71 10.48 -17.64
C GLY A 59 -10.42 10.58 -18.44
N GLN A 60 -10.01 9.46 -19.04
CA GLN A 60 -8.81 9.19 -19.85
C GLN A 60 -7.49 9.10 -19.06
N ILE A 61 -7.07 7.86 -18.79
CA ILE A 61 -5.71 7.52 -18.34
C ILE A 61 -4.78 7.67 -19.56
N THR A 62 -4.32 8.89 -19.82
CA THR A 62 -3.08 9.10 -20.58
C THR A 62 -1.91 8.73 -19.67
N ALA A 63 -0.96 7.95 -20.16
CA ALA A 63 0.26 7.64 -19.42
C ALA A 63 0.96 8.95 -19.02
N HIS A 64 0.84 9.34 -17.76
CA HIS A 64 1.53 10.49 -17.22
C HIS A 64 2.94 10.07 -16.86
N THR A 65 3.93 10.56 -17.60
CA THR A 65 5.34 10.47 -17.20
C THR A 65 5.50 11.24 -15.89
N ILE A 66 5.88 10.55 -14.83
CA ILE A 66 6.13 11.16 -13.52
C ILE A 66 7.63 11.41 -13.41
N ASP A 67 8.02 12.68 -13.56
CA ASP A 67 9.41 13.08 -13.41
C ASP A 67 9.79 13.25 -11.93
N PRO A 68 11.01 12.86 -11.52
CA PRO A 68 11.48 13.05 -10.16
C PRO A 68 11.69 14.54 -9.87
N VAL A 69 11.13 15.01 -8.75
CA VAL A 69 11.28 16.38 -8.28
C VAL A 69 12.37 16.45 -7.22
N PHE A 70 13.47 17.15 -7.49
CA PHE A 70 14.62 17.28 -6.59
C PHE A 70 14.40 18.37 -5.53
N GLN A 71 13.45 18.14 -4.64
CA GLN A 71 13.13 19.07 -3.56
C GLN A 71 12.56 18.34 -2.35
N ASN A 72 12.56 19.01 -1.20
CA ASN A 72 11.92 18.52 0.01
C ASN A 72 10.38 18.36 -0.21
N PRO A 73 9.81 17.14 -0.06
CA PRO A 73 8.37 16.91 -0.26
C PRO A 73 7.50 17.68 0.75
N TRP A 74 8.04 17.98 1.93
CA TRP A 74 7.35 18.68 3.02
C TRP A 74 7.13 20.18 2.74
N LEU A 75 7.69 20.72 1.66
CA LEU A 75 7.32 22.04 1.14
C LEU A 75 5.95 22.02 0.43
N THR A 76 5.55 20.86 -0.11
CA THR A 76 4.27 20.68 -0.80
C THR A 76 3.24 20.04 0.12
N TYR A 77 3.68 19.10 0.94
CA TYR A 77 2.83 18.31 1.83
C TYR A 77 3.09 18.64 3.30
N GLU A 78 2.09 18.34 4.12
CA GLU A 78 2.15 18.43 5.57
C GLU A 78 1.87 17.03 6.12
N ALA A 79 2.85 16.45 6.81
CA ALA A 79 2.70 15.16 7.48
C ALA A 79 1.68 15.28 8.61
N ILE A 80 0.73 14.35 8.67
CA ILE A 80 -0.30 14.31 9.71
C ILE A 80 0.08 13.21 10.71
N VAL A 81 0.38 12.02 10.19
CA VAL A 81 0.62 10.80 10.97
C VAL A 81 1.67 9.95 10.25
N VAL A 82 2.52 9.27 11.04
CA VAL A 82 3.37 8.18 10.55
C VAL A 82 2.76 6.84 10.94
N ILE A 83 2.75 5.95 9.95
CA ILE A 83 2.34 4.56 10.05
C ILE A 83 3.59 3.72 9.79
N PHE A 84 3.94 2.86 10.75
CA PHE A 84 5.07 1.94 10.63
C PHE A 84 4.59 0.52 10.32
N GLN A 85 4.92 0.04 9.12
CA GLN A 85 4.62 -1.34 8.66
C GLN A 85 5.88 -1.94 8.00
N GLY A 86 7.00 -1.98 8.72
CA GLY A 86 8.31 -2.38 8.17
C GLY A 86 8.97 -1.31 7.27
N GLN A 87 8.18 -0.36 6.76
CA GLN A 87 8.62 0.89 6.11
C GLN A 87 7.87 2.08 6.72
N SER A 88 8.47 3.27 6.61
CA SER A 88 7.84 4.52 7.08
C SER A 88 6.87 5.02 6.02
N ILE A 89 5.58 4.98 6.35
CA ILE A 89 4.49 5.51 5.53
C ILE A 89 3.93 6.74 6.22
N PHE A 90 3.89 7.86 5.52
CA PHE A 90 3.35 9.11 6.05
C PHE A 90 1.98 9.35 5.43
N LEU A 91 0.95 9.44 6.27
CA LEU A 91 -0.30 10.06 5.86
C LEU A 91 -0.09 11.57 5.88
N ALA A 92 -0.18 12.20 4.72
CA ALA A 92 0.05 13.62 4.55
C ALA A 92 -1.12 14.27 3.80
N ARG A 93 -1.24 15.59 3.95
CA ARG A 93 -2.16 16.40 3.14
C ARG A 93 -1.42 17.43 2.33
N HIS A 94 -1.96 17.77 1.17
CA HIS A 94 -1.42 18.87 0.37
C HIS A 94 -1.61 20.20 1.13
N ARG A 95 -0.57 21.05 1.19
CA ARG A 95 -0.61 22.30 1.97
C ARG A 95 -1.63 23.31 1.47
N LYS A 96 -1.75 23.46 0.13
CA LYS A 96 -2.75 24.32 -0.53
C LYS A 96 -4.15 23.68 -0.59
N SER A 97 -4.26 22.45 -1.09
CA SER A 97 -5.51 21.68 -1.12
C SER A 97 -5.65 20.79 0.13
N LYS A 98 -6.14 21.36 1.22
CA LYS A 98 -6.18 20.67 2.53
C LYS A 98 -7.05 19.40 2.56
N ALA A 99 -7.98 19.24 1.62
CA ALA A 99 -8.81 18.04 1.48
C ALA A 99 -8.11 16.89 0.74
N THR A 100 -6.99 17.16 0.06
CA THR A 100 -6.25 16.15 -0.69
C THR A 100 -5.29 15.41 0.23
N LEU A 101 -5.65 14.17 0.59
CA LEU A 101 -4.81 13.24 1.33
C LEU A 101 -3.94 12.40 0.37
N VAL A 102 -2.74 12.06 0.84
CA VAL A 102 -1.78 11.21 0.13
C VAL A 102 -1.03 10.34 1.12
N ASN A 103 -0.57 9.19 0.65
CA ASN A 103 0.41 8.38 1.36
C ASN A 103 1.79 8.64 0.75
N ILE A 104 2.77 9.00 1.59
CA ILE A 104 4.16 9.21 1.17
C ILE A 104 4.99 8.05 1.71
N HIS A 105 5.59 7.27 0.81
CA HIS A 105 6.47 6.16 1.16
C HIS A 105 7.92 6.59 1.05
N LEU A 106 8.68 6.39 2.12
CA LEU A 106 10.12 6.58 2.11
C LEU A 106 10.81 5.29 1.67
N LEU A 107 11.51 5.33 0.53
CA LEU A 107 12.37 4.25 0.09
C LEU A 107 13.79 4.45 0.60
N LYS A 108 14.35 3.38 1.20
CA LYS A 108 15.76 3.30 1.59
C LYS A 108 16.65 3.00 0.38
N GLN A 109 16.60 3.85 -0.64
CA GLN A 109 17.36 3.70 -1.87
C GLN A 109 17.99 5.04 -2.26
N GLN A 110 19.17 4.98 -2.88
CA GLN A 110 19.84 6.16 -3.41
C GLN A 110 19.04 6.75 -4.56
N SER A 111 19.11 8.07 -4.69
CA SER A 111 18.44 8.86 -5.74
C SER A 111 18.78 8.40 -7.17
N SER A 112 19.97 7.83 -7.38
CA SER A 112 20.42 7.28 -8.68
C SER A 112 19.65 6.04 -9.14
N SER A 113 19.04 5.28 -8.22
CA SER A 113 18.28 4.06 -8.51
C SER A 113 16.81 4.32 -8.85
N VAL A 114 16.37 5.58 -8.87
CA VAL A 114 14.97 5.97 -9.05
C VAL A 114 14.51 5.90 -10.50
N LYS A 115 15.40 6.17 -11.47
CA LYS A 115 15.01 6.23 -12.89
C LYS A 115 14.40 4.91 -13.40
N PRO A 116 15.02 3.74 -13.20
CA PRO A 116 14.44 2.46 -13.64
C PRO A 116 13.10 2.15 -12.96
N LEU A 117 12.95 2.60 -11.71
CA LEU A 117 11.74 2.44 -10.92
C LEU A 117 10.59 3.27 -11.51
N LEU A 118 10.82 4.54 -11.82
CA LEU A 118 9.83 5.43 -12.43
C LEU A 118 9.49 5.00 -13.87
N GLU A 119 10.47 4.55 -14.65
CA GLU A 119 10.25 3.97 -15.97
C GLU A 119 9.30 2.76 -15.87
N THR A 120 9.56 1.85 -14.93
CA THR A 120 8.69 0.69 -14.67
C THR A 120 7.27 1.13 -14.32
N ILE A 121 7.08 2.08 -13.41
CA ILE A 121 5.74 2.54 -13.03
C ILE A 121 5.02 3.22 -14.20
N SER A 122 5.74 4.04 -14.98
CA SER A 122 5.16 4.76 -16.13
C SER A 122 4.65 3.82 -17.23
N GLN A 123 5.30 2.65 -17.38
CA GLN A 123 4.92 1.62 -18.35
C GLN A 123 3.80 0.70 -17.82
N LEU A 124 3.63 0.61 -16.50
CA LEU A 124 2.70 -0.32 -15.86
C LEU A 124 1.47 0.40 -15.30
N SER A 125 0.67 0.98 -16.20
CA SER A 125 -0.59 1.63 -15.85
C SER A 125 -1.75 0.64 -15.84
N HIS A 126 -2.19 0.22 -14.64
CA HIS A 126 -3.36 -0.64 -14.47
C HIS A 126 -4.11 -0.29 -13.16
N PRO A 127 -5.46 -0.30 -13.13
CA PRO A 127 -6.25 0.06 -11.94
C PRO A 127 -5.97 -0.79 -10.70
N SER A 128 -5.46 -2.02 -10.88
CA SER A 128 -5.06 -2.91 -9.79
C SER A 128 -3.80 -2.48 -9.07
N PHE A 129 -2.98 -1.57 -9.62
CA PHE A 129 -1.76 -1.11 -8.97
C PHE A 129 -1.98 0.22 -8.27
N LEU A 130 -1.28 0.41 -7.15
CA LEU A 130 -1.37 1.61 -6.35
C LEU A 130 -0.94 2.85 -7.17
N GLY A 131 -1.86 3.81 -7.31
CA GLY A 131 -1.65 5.02 -8.10
C GLY A 131 -0.51 5.88 -7.55
N MET A 132 0.40 6.30 -8.44
CA MET A 132 1.47 7.23 -8.12
C MET A 132 1.08 8.66 -8.51
N VAL A 133 1.31 9.61 -7.60
CA VAL A 133 0.99 11.04 -7.78
C VAL A 133 2.26 11.82 -8.12
N ALA A 134 3.35 11.57 -7.42
CA ALA A 134 4.63 12.26 -7.61
C ALA A 134 5.79 11.48 -7.00
N CYS A 135 7.02 11.80 -7.42
CA CYS A 135 8.25 11.30 -6.83
C CYS A 135 9.13 12.48 -6.42
N TYR A 136 9.61 12.49 -5.17
CA TYR A 136 10.54 13.50 -4.67
C TYR A 136 11.87 12.86 -4.30
N CYS A 137 12.96 13.52 -4.66
CA CYS A 137 14.31 13.15 -4.27
C CYS A 137 14.87 14.26 -3.38
N TRP A 138 15.22 13.95 -2.13
CA TRP A 138 15.72 14.92 -1.17
C TRP A 138 16.73 14.25 -0.23
N GLU A 139 17.91 14.85 -0.03
CA GLU A 139 18.95 14.33 0.89
C GLU A 139 19.24 12.82 0.71
N GLU A 140 19.48 12.39 -0.54
CA GLU A 140 19.70 10.98 -0.92
C GLU A 140 18.55 10.01 -0.63
N GLN A 141 17.39 10.53 -0.24
CA GLN A 141 16.18 9.75 0.00
C GLN A 141 15.16 9.95 -1.11
N VAL A 142 14.35 8.92 -1.31
CA VAL A 142 13.32 8.88 -2.33
C VAL A 142 11.96 8.76 -1.67
N PHE A 143 11.08 9.71 -1.98
CA PHE A 143 9.73 9.79 -1.44
C PHE A 143 8.72 9.58 -2.56
N LEU A 144 7.99 8.48 -2.50
CA LEU A 144 6.92 8.16 -3.44
C LEU A 144 5.61 8.66 -2.88
N VAL A 145 5.01 9.65 -3.52
CA VAL A 145 3.67 10.15 -3.19
C VAL A 145 2.65 9.35 -3.96
N ARG A 146 1.72 8.73 -3.24
CA ARG A 146 0.73 7.79 -3.77
C ARG A 146 -0.67 8.18 -3.35
N GLU A 147 -1.66 7.59 -4.03
CA GLU A 147 -3.06 7.71 -3.64
C GLU A 147 -3.27 7.23 -2.17
N PRO A 148 -4.25 7.79 -1.46
CA PRO A 148 -4.51 7.40 -0.08
C PRO A 148 -5.04 5.97 -0.01
N VAL A 149 -4.55 5.24 0.99
CA VAL A 149 -4.95 3.87 1.34
C VAL A 149 -5.36 3.85 2.79
N GLU A 150 -6.47 3.18 3.11
CA GLU A 150 -7.00 3.07 4.47
C GLU A 150 -6.32 1.95 5.26
N LEU A 151 -6.22 0.76 4.65
CA LEU A 151 -5.69 -0.43 5.31
C LEU A 151 -5.25 -1.48 4.30
N SER A 152 -4.51 -2.48 4.77
CA SER A 152 -4.16 -3.68 4.00
C SER A 152 -5.05 -4.88 4.37
N VAL A 153 -5.01 -5.94 3.57
CA VAL A 153 -5.70 -7.21 3.88
C VAL A 153 -5.19 -7.80 5.21
N SER A 154 -3.94 -7.54 5.61
CA SER A 154 -3.45 -7.99 6.93
C SER A 154 -4.19 -7.32 8.09
N HIS A 155 -4.62 -6.05 7.94
CA HIS A 155 -5.49 -5.41 8.92
C HIS A 155 -6.88 -6.03 8.95
N ILE A 156 -7.43 -6.43 7.80
CA ILE A 156 -8.69 -7.20 7.75
C ILE A 156 -8.51 -8.50 8.53
N LEU A 157 -7.42 -9.25 8.29
CA LEU A 157 -7.13 -10.50 8.99
C LEU A 157 -6.98 -10.30 10.51
N ALA A 158 -6.36 -9.20 10.94
CA ALA A 158 -6.21 -8.85 12.36
C ALA A 158 -7.51 -8.30 13.02
N SER A 159 -8.46 -7.81 12.22
CA SER A 159 -9.73 -7.25 12.73
C SER A 159 -10.65 -8.33 13.32
N ARG A 160 -11.75 -7.90 13.96
CA ARG A 160 -12.82 -8.82 14.41
C ARG A 160 -13.96 -8.98 13.38
N CYS A 161 -13.85 -8.35 12.22
CA CYS A 161 -14.88 -8.41 11.19
C CYS A 161 -14.96 -9.81 10.58
N THR A 162 -16.15 -10.35 10.36
CA THR A 162 -16.31 -11.53 9.49
C THR A 162 -16.17 -11.10 8.03
N ILE A 163 -15.76 -12.02 7.16
CA ILE A 163 -15.66 -11.78 5.72
C ILE A 163 -16.64 -12.68 4.96
N THR A 164 -17.24 -12.16 3.89
CA THR A 164 -18.18 -12.89 3.04
C THR A 164 -17.51 -13.42 1.77
N GLU A 165 -18.20 -14.31 1.05
CA GLU A 165 -17.71 -14.84 -0.23
C GLU A 165 -17.54 -13.75 -1.29
N GLY A 166 -18.51 -12.83 -1.36
CA GLY A 166 -18.47 -11.67 -2.24
C GLY A 166 -17.26 -10.78 -1.94
N GLU A 167 -16.99 -10.50 -0.66
CA GLU A 167 -15.81 -9.72 -0.26
C GLU A 167 -14.49 -10.43 -0.60
N ILE A 168 -14.39 -11.76 -0.46
CA ILE A 168 -13.20 -12.50 -0.93
C ILE A 168 -13.06 -12.36 -2.45
N ALA A 169 -14.15 -12.54 -3.20
CA ALA A 169 -14.13 -12.40 -4.66
C ALA A 169 -13.73 -10.98 -5.10
N ALA A 170 -14.27 -9.95 -4.42
CA ALA A 170 -13.95 -8.55 -4.66
C ALA A 170 -12.50 -8.19 -4.31
N ILE A 171 -11.87 -8.90 -3.36
CA ILE A 171 -10.43 -8.77 -3.08
C ILE A 171 -9.60 -9.46 -4.17
N VAL A 172 -9.97 -10.69 -4.54
CA VAL A 172 -9.15 -11.53 -5.42
C VAL A 172 -9.22 -11.09 -6.88
N ARG A 173 -10.38 -10.63 -7.36
CA ARG A 173 -10.60 -10.27 -8.77
C ARG A 173 -9.66 -9.18 -9.27
N PRO A 174 -9.54 -7.99 -8.62
CA PRO A 174 -8.57 -6.98 -9.07
C PRO A 174 -7.13 -7.47 -9.00
N VAL A 175 -6.81 -8.38 -8.06
CA VAL A 175 -5.47 -8.95 -7.94
C VAL A 175 -5.15 -9.85 -9.12
N LEU A 176 -6.08 -10.72 -9.50
CA LEU A 176 -5.96 -11.58 -10.68
C LEU A 176 -5.87 -10.76 -11.98
N GLU A 177 -6.66 -9.69 -12.10
CA GLU A 177 -6.58 -8.75 -13.24
C GLU A 177 -5.18 -8.09 -13.33
N GLY A 178 -4.62 -7.68 -12.19
CA GLY A 178 -3.27 -7.12 -12.13
C GLY A 178 -2.18 -8.14 -12.50
N ILE A 179 -2.30 -9.38 -12.03
CA ILE A 179 -1.38 -10.48 -12.39
C ILE A 179 -1.49 -10.81 -13.88
N GLN A 180 -2.70 -10.88 -14.43
CA GLN A 180 -2.95 -11.06 -15.86
C GLN A 180 -2.28 -9.95 -16.67
N TYR A 181 -2.45 -8.69 -16.26
CA TYR A 181 -1.82 -7.55 -16.93
C TYR A 181 -0.30 -7.67 -16.95
N LEU A 182 0.34 -7.97 -15.82
CA LEU A 182 1.79 -8.13 -15.74
C LEU A 182 2.30 -9.28 -16.60
N ARG A 183 1.58 -10.41 -16.60
CA ARG A 183 1.88 -11.54 -17.47
C ARG A 183 1.89 -11.11 -18.94
N GLY A 184 0.92 -10.31 -19.37
CA GLY A 184 0.86 -9.75 -20.73
C GLY A 184 2.05 -8.85 -21.08
N GLN A 185 2.69 -8.25 -20.08
CA GLN A 185 3.93 -7.47 -20.21
C GLN A 185 5.21 -8.32 -20.03
N GLY A 186 5.10 -9.65 -19.88
CA GLY A 186 6.22 -10.54 -19.61
C GLY A 186 6.85 -10.31 -18.23
N ARG A 187 6.06 -9.87 -17.25
CA ARG A 187 6.53 -9.48 -15.93
C ARG A 187 5.75 -10.20 -14.82
N ALA A 188 6.33 -10.27 -13.62
CA ALA A 188 5.62 -10.71 -12.43
C ALA A 188 6.04 -9.91 -11.19
N LEU A 189 5.14 -9.87 -10.20
CA LEU A 189 5.39 -9.20 -8.92
C LEU A 189 6.58 -9.84 -8.20
N ALA A 190 7.47 -9.03 -7.61
CA ALA A 190 8.54 -9.56 -6.78
C ALA A 190 7.99 -10.22 -5.50
N ALA A 191 7.00 -9.57 -4.88
CA ALA A 191 6.34 -10.04 -3.68
C ALA A 191 4.82 -9.82 -3.76
N LEU A 192 4.07 -10.73 -3.14
CA LEU A 192 2.64 -10.61 -2.93
C LEU A 192 2.33 -11.20 -1.55
N SER A 193 1.65 -10.45 -0.70
CA SER A 193 1.20 -10.89 0.63
C SER A 193 -0.03 -10.10 1.05
N ALA A 194 -0.59 -10.41 2.23
CA ALA A 194 -1.71 -9.62 2.76
C ALA A 194 -1.33 -8.17 3.10
N ASP A 195 -0.03 -7.87 3.26
CA ASP A 195 0.45 -6.50 3.52
C ASP A 195 0.58 -5.69 2.23
N THR A 196 0.88 -6.35 1.10
CA THR A 196 1.00 -5.67 -0.21
C THR A 196 -0.35 -5.50 -0.91
N LEU A 197 -1.41 -6.14 -0.40
CA LEU A 197 -2.79 -5.96 -0.85
C LEU A 197 -3.47 -4.88 -0.02
N LEU A 198 -3.75 -3.75 -0.66
CA LEU A 198 -4.18 -2.50 -0.05
C LEU A 198 -5.63 -2.18 -0.44
N LEU A 199 -6.36 -1.54 0.46
CA LEU A 199 -7.75 -1.12 0.28
C LEU A 199 -7.88 0.39 0.45
N THR A 200 -8.56 1.02 -0.52
CA THR A 200 -8.91 2.45 -0.47
C THR A 200 -10.19 2.68 0.34
N GLU A 201 -10.50 3.95 0.64
CA GLU A 201 -11.71 4.35 1.39
C GLU A 201 -13.01 3.82 0.79
N PHE A 202 -13.06 3.72 -0.54
CA PHE A 202 -14.25 3.26 -1.26
C PHE A 202 -14.30 1.75 -1.45
N GLY A 203 -13.31 1.00 -0.93
CA GLY A 203 -13.23 -0.44 -1.11
C GLY A 203 -12.52 -0.87 -2.40
N GLY A 204 -11.79 0.04 -3.06
CA GLY A 204 -10.96 -0.33 -4.20
C GLY A 204 -9.72 -1.11 -3.74
N VAL A 205 -9.37 -2.19 -4.45
CA VAL A 205 -8.17 -2.99 -4.14
C VAL A 205 -6.99 -2.54 -5.00
N ARG A 206 -5.82 -2.42 -4.36
CA ARG A 206 -4.55 -2.04 -4.97
C ARG A 206 -3.45 -3.01 -4.56
N ILE A 207 -2.54 -3.28 -5.47
CA ILE A 207 -1.32 -4.04 -5.23
C ILE A 207 -0.16 -3.04 -5.14
N ALA A 208 0.57 -3.09 -4.04
CA ALA A 208 1.82 -2.35 -3.86
C ALA A 208 3.01 -3.14 -4.41
N GLY A 209 4.11 -2.45 -4.72
CA GLY A 209 5.38 -3.09 -5.10
C GLY A 209 5.50 -3.41 -6.59
N VAL A 210 4.59 -2.90 -7.44
CA VAL A 210 4.70 -3.06 -8.91
C VAL A 210 6.01 -2.48 -9.44
N GLU A 211 6.55 -1.47 -8.79
CA GLU A 211 7.81 -0.83 -9.15
C GLU A 211 9.04 -1.74 -8.97
N GLN A 212 8.87 -2.84 -8.23
CA GLN A 212 9.89 -3.88 -7.99
C GLN A 212 9.62 -5.15 -8.81
N SER A 213 8.59 -5.17 -9.65
CA SER A 213 8.28 -6.37 -10.44
C SER A 213 9.40 -6.68 -11.45
N CYS A 214 9.56 -7.96 -11.77
CA CYS A 214 10.68 -8.48 -12.54
C CYS A 214 10.24 -8.93 -13.94
N GLN A 215 11.15 -8.84 -14.91
CA GLN A 215 10.97 -9.48 -16.21
C GLN A 215 11.11 -10.99 -16.08
N ILE A 216 10.24 -11.74 -16.75
CA ILE A 216 10.18 -13.19 -16.67
C ILE A 216 9.96 -13.76 -18.07
N ASP A 217 10.75 -14.78 -18.40
CA ASP A 217 10.60 -15.48 -19.66
C ASP A 217 9.29 -16.25 -19.70
N ALA A 218 8.64 -16.27 -20.87
CA ALA A 218 7.35 -16.93 -21.02
C ALA A 218 7.38 -18.43 -20.67
N ALA A 219 8.55 -19.08 -20.81
CA ALA A 219 8.77 -20.47 -20.45
C ALA A 219 8.79 -20.72 -18.93
N GLU A 220 9.15 -19.71 -18.13
CA GLU A 220 9.22 -19.78 -16.66
C GLU A 220 7.94 -19.26 -15.99
N MET A 221 6.98 -18.81 -16.79
CA MET A 221 5.73 -18.19 -16.32
C MET A 221 4.72 -19.26 -15.88
N ASP A 222 4.84 -19.69 -14.64
CA ASP A 222 3.90 -20.60 -13.98
C ASP A 222 3.12 -19.93 -12.83
N ALA A 223 2.28 -20.70 -12.13
CA ALA A 223 1.46 -20.22 -11.03
C ALA A 223 2.28 -19.65 -9.84
N ALA A 224 3.44 -20.22 -9.54
CA ALA A 224 4.29 -19.76 -8.45
C ALA A 224 4.98 -18.44 -8.85
N THR A 225 5.50 -18.39 -10.06
CA THR A 225 6.16 -17.22 -10.64
C THR A 225 5.19 -16.03 -10.78
N MET A 226 3.95 -16.28 -11.20
CA MET A 226 2.86 -15.30 -11.22
C MET A 226 2.36 -14.87 -9.83
N LYS A 227 2.90 -15.45 -8.74
CA LYS A 227 2.48 -15.24 -7.34
C LYS A 227 1.07 -15.71 -7.01
N LEU A 228 0.50 -16.66 -7.77
CA LEU A 228 -0.80 -17.25 -7.47
C LEU A 228 -0.76 -18.14 -6.22
N PHE A 229 0.38 -18.73 -5.88
CA PHE A 229 0.56 -19.48 -4.62
C PHE A 229 0.43 -18.54 -3.42
N ALA A 230 1.08 -17.37 -3.48
CA ALA A 230 0.98 -16.36 -2.43
C ALA A 230 -0.44 -15.78 -2.32
N LEU A 231 -1.13 -15.61 -3.45
CA LEU A 231 -2.55 -15.23 -3.44
C LEU A 231 -3.41 -16.33 -2.80
N ALA A 232 -3.15 -17.60 -3.09
CA ALA A 232 -3.85 -18.73 -2.47
C ALA A 232 -3.68 -18.74 -0.95
N GLU A 233 -2.48 -18.48 -0.43
CA GLU A 233 -2.22 -18.36 1.01
C GLU A 233 -2.98 -17.18 1.66
N VAL A 234 -3.13 -16.07 0.94
CA VAL A 234 -3.97 -14.96 1.42
C VAL A 234 -5.44 -15.40 1.50
N VAL A 235 -5.95 -16.06 0.45
CA VAL A 235 -7.34 -16.55 0.41
C VAL A 235 -7.60 -17.58 1.50
N GLU A 236 -6.70 -18.54 1.72
CA GLU A 236 -6.80 -19.52 2.80
C GLU A 236 -6.94 -18.83 4.16
N ARG A 237 -6.12 -17.82 4.42
CA ARG A 237 -6.20 -17.05 5.67
C ARG A 237 -7.50 -16.26 5.79
N LEU A 238 -8.04 -15.74 4.69
CA LEU A 238 -9.35 -15.07 4.69
C LEU A 238 -10.49 -16.05 4.98
N ILE A 239 -10.45 -17.26 4.42
CA ILE A 239 -11.42 -18.32 4.71
C ILE A 239 -11.35 -18.76 6.18
N MET A 240 -10.13 -19.00 6.69
CA MET A 240 -9.86 -19.40 8.07
C MET A 240 -10.16 -18.30 9.09
N LYS A 241 -10.33 -17.05 8.65
CA LYS A 241 -10.67 -15.93 9.51
C LYS A 241 -12.03 -16.12 10.18
N ASN A 242 -12.99 -16.67 9.43
CA ASN A 242 -14.32 -16.93 9.95
C ASN A 242 -14.33 -18.18 10.84
N PRO A 243 -15.32 -18.32 11.74
CA PRO A 243 -15.50 -19.54 12.52
C PRO A 243 -15.58 -20.79 11.62
N SER A 244 -15.11 -21.93 12.12
CA SER A 244 -15.06 -23.20 11.37
C SER A 244 -16.42 -23.68 10.84
N GLN A 245 -17.52 -23.19 11.39
CA GLN A 245 -18.90 -23.52 11.02
C GLN A 245 -19.45 -22.62 9.90
N TYR A 246 -18.68 -21.65 9.41
CA TYR A 246 -19.15 -20.73 8.38
C TYR A 246 -19.47 -21.48 7.08
N PRO A 247 -20.65 -21.25 6.47
CA PRO A 247 -21.16 -22.08 5.38
C PRO A 247 -20.56 -21.69 4.02
N TRP A 248 -19.24 -21.82 3.88
CA TRP A 248 -18.55 -21.54 2.62
C TRP A 248 -19.01 -22.47 1.49
N SER A 249 -19.25 -21.91 0.31
CA SER A 249 -19.54 -22.57 -0.95
C SER A 249 -18.37 -23.43 -1.43
N ALA A 250 -18.65 -24.36 -2.35
CA ALA A 250 -17.60 -25.21 -2.91
C ALA A 250 -16.60 -24.39 -3.74
N GLU A 251 -17.09 -23.35 -4.40
CA GLU A 251 -16.34 -22.41 -5.21
C GLU A 251 -15.27 -21.68 -4.38
N VAL A 252 -15.67 -21.07 -3.25
CA VAL A 252 -14.71 -20.35 -2.40
C VAL A 252 -13.76 -21.31 -1.68
N LYS A 253 -14.23 -22.48 -1.24
CA LYS A 253 -13.37 -23.52 -0.64
C LYS A 253 -12.32 -24.04 -1.61
N GLY A 254 -12.67 -24.19 -2.89
CA GLY A 254 -11.79 -24.70 -3.94
C GLY A 254 -10.82 -23.65 -4.51
N LEU A 255 -11.09 -22.36 -4.30
CA LEU A 255 -10.33 -21.27 -4.89
C LEU A 255 -8.81 -21.32 -4.63
N PRO A 256 -8.31 -21.62 -3.40
CA PRO A 256 -6.87 -21.75 -3.18
C PRO A 256 -6.20 -22.83 -4.05
N ASP A 257 -6.85 -23.99 -4.21
CA ASP A 257 -6.33 -25.07 -5.05
C ASP A 257 -6.43 -24.75 -6.54
N GLU A 258 -7.48 -24.03 -6.94
CA GLU A 258 -7.60 -23.52 -8.30
C GLU A 258 -6.48 -22.53 -8.64
N LEU A 259 -6.18 -21.59 -7.73
CA LEU A 259 -5.07 -20.64 -7.86
C LEU A 259 -3.72 -21.35 -8.02
N LYS A 260 -3.46 -22.39 -7.21
CA LYS A 260 -2.22 -23.18 -7.28
C LYS A 260 -2.10 -24.00 -8.57
N ARG A 261 -3.21 -24.38 -9.20
CA ARG A 261 -3.24 -25.13 -10.48
C ARG A 261 -3.42 -24.23 -11.71
N CYS A 262 -3.52 -22.92 -11.51
CA CYS A 262 -3.91 -21.99 -12.55
C CYS A 262 -2.72 -21.66 -13.48
N ASN A 263 -2.84 -22.05 -14.75
CA ASN A 263 -1.88 -21.69 -15.81
C ASN A 263 -2.33 -20.46 -16.61
N SER A 264 -3.53 -19.94 -16.33
CA SER A 264 -4.19 -18.88 -17.11
C SER A 264 -5.17 -18.12 -16.22
N PRO A 265 -4.77 -16.98 -15.63
CA PRO A 265 -5.64 -16.15 -14.79
C PRO A 265 -6.95 -15.75 -15.49
N GLU A 266 -6.92 -15.63 -16.82
CA GLU A 266 -8.07 -15.28 -17.65
C GLU A 266 -9.19 -16.34 -17.59
N LYS A 267 -8.83 -17.62 -17.41
CA LYS A 267 -9.83 -18.69 -17.25
C LYS A 267 -10.46 -18.63 -15.87
N LEU A 268 -9.65 -18.35 -14.85
CA LEU A 268 -10.11 -18.26 -13.47
C LEU A 268 -11.06 -17.06 -13.29
N LEU A 269 -10.78 -15.92 -13.91
CA LEU A 269 -11.64 -14.73 -13.91
C LEU A 269 -13.01 -14.93 -14.57
N ARG A 270 -13.19 -15.98 -15.38
CA ARG A 270 -14.48 -16.36 -15.98
C ARG A 270 -15.26 -17.37 -15.14
N SER A 271 -14.80 -17.68 -13.92
CA SER A 271 -15.55 -18.57 -13.03
C SER A 271 -16.77 -17.86 -12.46
N LYS A 272 -17.79 -18.63 -12.10
CA LYS A 272 -19.05 -18.11 -11.52
C LYS A 272 -18.83 -17.21 -10.30
N LEU A 273 -17.74 -17.44 -9.55
CA LEU A 273 -17.39 -16.66 -8.38
C LEU A 273 -17.12 -15.18 -8.71
N PHE A 274 -16.55 -14.90 -9.88
CA PHE A 274 -16.18 -13.54 -10.30
C PHE A 274 -17.15 -12.91 -11.30
N GLU A 275 -18.15 -13.66 -11.77
CA GLU A 275 -19.26 -13.14 -12.58
C GLU A 275 -20.27 -12.33 -11.75
N GLN A 276 -20.35 -12.62 -10.44
CA GLN A 276 -21.33 -12.01 -9.53
C GLN A 276 -20.76 -10.85 -8.68
N SER A 277 -19.42 -10.71 -8.61
CA SER A 277 -18.76 -9.62 -7.89
C SER A 277 -18.53 -8.43 -8.83
N GLY A 278 -19.03 -7.25 -8.46
CA GLY A 278 -19.02 -6.14 -9.41
C GLY A 278 -19.50 -4.78 -8.95
N ASP A 279 -19.84 -4.57 -7.68
CA ASP A 279 -20.15 -3.22 -7.21
C ASP A 279 -18.90 -2.58 -6.57
N GLU A 280 -18.56 -1.36 -7.01
CA GLU A 280 -17.39 -0.57 -6.58
C GLU A 280 -17.49 -0.11 -5.11
N GLY A 281 -18.44 -0.66 -4.34
CA GLY A 281 -18.63 -0.43 -2.91
C GLY A 281 -18.74 -1.70 -2.07
N GLU A 282 -18.58 -2.89 -2.65
CA GLU A 282 -18.74 -4.18 -1.95
C GLU A 282 -17.86 -4.26 -0.70
N LEU A 283 -16.61 -3.78 -0.81
CA LEU A 283 -15.66 -3.78 0.30
C LEU A 283 -15.77 -2.55 1.21
N LYS A 284 -16.59 -1.54 0.87
CA LYS A 284 -16.62 -0.27 1.62
C LYS A 284 -17.03 -0.47 3.07
N MET A 285 -18.02 -1.33 3.31
CA MET A 285 -18.47 -1.66 4.67
C MET A 285 -17.38 -2.40 5.46
N LEU A 286 -16.73 -3.37 4.82
CA LEU A 286 -15.61 -4.11 5.43
C LEU A 286 -14.45 -3.19 5.78
N VAL A 287 -14.05 -2.30 4.86
CA VAL A 287 -12.99 -1.31 5.09
C VAL A 287 -13.35 -0.42 6.27
N ASN A 288 -14.56 0.12 6.32
CA ASN A 288 -14.98 0.99 7.41
C ASN A 288 -14.98 0.27 8.77
N ALA A 289 -15.50 -0.95 8.81
CA ALA A 289 -15.56 -1.77 10.03
C ALA A 289 -14.15 -2.20 10.48
N ALA A 290 -13.30 -2.65 9.55
CA ALA A 290 -11.93 -3.03 9.82
C ALA A 290 -11.12 -1.82 10.28
N ASN A 291 -11.22 -0.65 9.65
CA ASN A 291 -10.47 0.54 10.05
C ASN A 291 -10.83 1.00 11.48
N LYS A 292 -12.11 0.90 11.87
CA LYS A 292 -12.56 1.22 13.24
C LYS A 292 -12.04 0.24 14.30
N THR A 293 -11.68 -0.97 13.89
CA THR A 293 -11.21 -2.03 14.79
C THR A 293 -9.71 -2.32 14.66
N ALA A 294 -9.06 -1.73 13.65
CA ALA A 294 -7.64 -1.85 13.39
C ALA A 294 -6.87 -1.06 14.45
N TYR A 295 -5.93 -1.75 15.11
CA TYR A 295 -4.94 -1.12 15.95
C TYR A 295 -3.80 -0.63 15.06
N HIS A 296 -3.87 0.62 14.63
CA HIS A 296 -2.73 1.25 13.98
C HIS A 296 -1.75 1.73 15.06
N ASN A 297 -0.47 1.39 14.92
CA ASN A 297 0.62 2.02 15.70
C ASN A 297 0.86 3.42 15.12
N LEU A 298 0.06 4.39 15.54
CA LEU A 298 0.11 5.76 15.03
C LEU A 298 0.99 6.64 15.90
N GLU A 299 1.97 7.30 15.27
CA GLU A 299 2.64 8.47 15.83
C GLU A 299 2.07 9.73 15.16
N SER A 300 1.47 10.61 15.95
CA SER A 300 0.90 11.87 15.47
C SER A 300 1.90 13.01 15.61
N PHE A 301 2.00 13.86 14.58
CA PHE A 301 2.76 15.11 14.67
C PHE A 301 1.88 16.21 15.21
N LYS A 302 2.45 17.04 16.09
CA LYS A 302 1.77 18.22 16.60
C LYS A 302 1.46 19.18 15.44
N ARG A 303 0.18 19.52 15.28
CA ARG A 303 -0.27 20.49 14.29
C ARG A 303 0.17 21.88 14.76
N ILE A 304 0.97 22.58 13.95
CA ILE A 304 1.31 24.00 14.14
C ILE A 304 0.26 24.84 13.39
#